data_AF-A0A4U0UJX4-F1
#
_entry.id   AF-A0A4U0UJX4-F1
#
_cell.length_a   1.000
_cell.length_b   1.000
_cell.length_c   1.000
_cell.angle_alpha   90.00
_cell.angle_beta   90.00
_cell.angle_gamma   90.00
#
_symmetry.space_group_name_H-M   'P 1'
#
loop_
_entity.id
_entity.type
_entity.pdbx_description
1 polymer ?
#
loop_
_entity_poly.entity_id
_entity_poly.type
_entity_poly.pdbx_seq_one_letter_code
_entity_poly.pdbx_strand_id
1 'polypeptide(L)'
;TFPPMLKVGFNCQNDSMSEEEQFDPVTGQVQRRDQGWTRWMRGFKRQFAWNTFDSIYALCALGTAGLGLYASITGMATSFSTTKLTPFTCAPPA
;
A
#
# COMPACT_ATOMS: atom_id res chain seq x y z
N THR A 1 -1.32 7.76 0.45
CA THR A 1 -1.51 6.34 0.04
C THR A 1 -1.93 5.43 1.18
N PHE A 2 -1.66 5.75 2.45
CA PHE A 2 -2.01 4.92 3.60
C PHE A 2 -3.53 4.65 3.78
N PRO A 3 -4.43 5.65 3.66
CA PRO A 3 -5.86 5.42 3.88
C PRO A 3 -6.53 4.44 2.89
N PRO A 4 -6.31 4.53 1.56
CA PRO A 4 -6.97 3.61 0.62
C PRO A 4 -6.37 2.20 0.64
N MET A 5 -5.06 2.02 0.84
CA MET A 5 -4.49 0.67 0.96
C MET A 5 -4.97 -0.06 2.22
N LEU A 6 -5.10 0.66 3.33
CA LEU A 6 -5.58 0.08 4.59
C LEU A 6 -7.09 -0.20 4.51
N LYS A 7 -7.85 0.64 3.81
CA LYS A 7 -9.27 0.40 3.51
C LYS A 7 -9.47 -0.82 2.61
N VAL A 8 -8.64 -1.01 1.58
CA VAL A 8 -8.66 -2.22 0.75
C VAL A 8 -8.33 -3.47 1.55
N GLY A 9 -7.25 -3.43 2.35
CA GLY A 9 -6.85 -4.54 3.19
C GLY A 9 -7.93 -4.90 4.22
N PHE A 10 -8.50 -3.89 4.86
CA PHE A 10 -9.59 -4.05 5.83
C PHE A 10 -10.86 -4.58 5.17
N ASN A 11 -11.31 -4.01 4.05
CA ASN A 11 -12.51 -4.47 3.36
C ASN A 11 -12.33 -5.89 2.82
N CYS A 12 -11.17 -6.24 2.26
CA CYS A 12 -10.90 -7.58 1.77
C CYS A 12 -10.88 -8.61 2.91
N GLN A 13 -10.33 -8.26 4.08
CA GLN A 13 -10.38 -9.11 5.27
C GLN A 13 -11.79 -9.22 5.85
N ASN A 14 -12.53 -8.11 5.94
CA ASN A 14 -13.88 -8.06 6.48
C ASN A 14 -14.88 -8.80 5.58
N ASP A 15 -14.81 -8.61 4.27
CA ASP A 15 -15.64 -9.34 3.30
C ASP A 15 -15.26 -10.82 3.15
N SER A 16 -14.07 -11.21 3.63
CA SER A 16 -13.67 -12.60 3.70
C SER A 16 -14.23 -13.34 4.93
N MET A 17 -14.79 -12.62 5.90
CA MET A 17 -15.52 -13.21 7.02
C MET A 17 -16.94 -13.58 6.54
N SER A 18 -17.19 -14.89 6.43
CA SER A 18 -18.52 -15.41 6.09
C SER A 18 -19.29 -15.68 7.38
N GLU A 19 -20.61 -15.43 7.39
CA GLU A 19 -21.50 -15.70 8.53
C GLU A 19 -21.57 -17.19 8.92
N GLU A 20 -21.12 -18.07 8.02
CA GLU A 20 -21.05 -19.52 8.25
C GLU A 20 -19.81 -19.94 9.08
N GLU A 21 -18.82 -19.07 9.28
CA GLU A 21 -17.65 -19.34 10.13
C GLU A 21 -18.01 -19.09 11.60
N GLN A 22 -18.74 -20.03 12.21
CA GLN A 22 -19.15 -19.94 13.59
C GLN A 22 -18.04 -20.44 14.54
N PHE A 23 -17.83 -19.68 15.61
CA PHE A 23 -17.04 -20.13 16.75
C PHE A 23 -17.85 -21.16 17.52
N ASP A 24 -17.30 -22.36 17.67
CA ASP A 24 -17.92 -23.40 18.49
C ASP A 24 -17.46 -23.22 19.95
N PRO A 25 -18.33 -22.76 20.87
CA PRO A 25 -17.95 -22.46 22.24
C PRO A 25 -17.60 -23.70 23.07
N VAL A 26 -17.94 -24.91 22.59
CA VAL A 26 -17.66 -26.17 23.29
C VAL A 26 -16.26 -26.68 23.01
N THR A 27 -15.79 -26.51 21.77
CA THR A 27 -14.45 -26.97 21.34
C THR A 27 -13.40 -25.88 21.37
N GLY A 28 -13.82 -24.61 21.45
CA GLY A 28 -12.93 -23.44 21.40
C GLY A 28 -12.26 -23.25 20.03
N GLN A 29 -12.69 -23.98 19.02
CA GLN A 29 -12.14 -23.93 17.67
C GLN A 29 -13.03 -23.06 16.78
N VAL A 30 -12.38 -22.18 16.00
CA VAL A 30 -13.07 -21.43 14.94
C VAL A 30 -13.16 -22.34 13.73
N GLN A 31 -14.36 -22.82 13.39
CA GLN A 31 -14.58 -23.61 12.19
C GLN A 31 -14.51 -22.69 10.97
N ARG A 32 -13.30 -22.58 10.40
CA ARG A 32 -13.06 -21.82 9.16
C ARG A 32 -13.24 -22.74 7.96
N ARG A 33 -14.14 -22.39 7.06
CA ARG A 33 -14.46 -23.19 5.87
C ARG A 33 -13.31 -23.15 4.84
N ASP A 34 -12.55 -22.06 4.81
CA ASP A 34 -11.48 -21.86 3.83
C ASP A 34 -10.21 -21.26 4.46
N GLN A 35 -9.06 -21.84 4.14
CA GLN A 35 -7.74 -21.33 4.51
C GLN A 35 -6.98 -20.83 3.26
N GLY A 36 -6.13 -19.81 3.43
CA GLY A 36 -5.18 -19.38 2.41
C GLY A 36 -5.75 -18.50 1.28
N TRP A 37 -5.24 -18.70 0.06
CA TRP A 37 -5.41 -17.82 -1.10
C TRP A 37 -6.85 -17.80 -1.66
N THR A 38 -7.57 -18.91 -1.54
CA THR A 38 -8.98 -19.06 -1.94
C THR A 38 -9.90 -18.11 -1.19
N ARG A 39 -9.60 -17.84 0.10
CA ARG A 39 -10.33 -16.88 0.93
C ARG A 39 -10.15 -15.44 0.45
N TRP A 40 -8.93 -15.07 0.05
CA TRP A 40 -8.61 -13.76 -0.50
C TRP A 40 -9.28 -13.53 -1.86
N MET A 41 -9.26 -14.53 -2.75
CA MET A 41 -9.97 -14.45 -4.04
C MET A 41 -11.48 -14.28 -3.89
N ARG A 42 -12.10 -14.92 -2.88
CA ARG A 42 -13.53 -14.76 -2.60
C ARG A 42 -13.87 -13.37 -2.08
N GLY A 43 -13.09 -12.84 -1.13
CA GLY A 43 -13.23 -11.47 -0.63
C GLY A 43 -13.03 -10.43 -1.75
N PHE A 44 -12.03 -10.64 -2.61
CA PHE A 44 -11.74 -9.77 -3.76
C PHE A 44 -12.90 -9.75 -4.78
N LYS A 45 -13.59 -10.88 -4.99
CA LYS A 45 -14.75 -10.96 -5.89
C LYS A 45 -15.99 -10.21 -5.38
N ARG A 46 -16.16 -10.05 -4.06
CA ARG A 46 -17.37 -9.45 -3.48
C ARG A 46 -17.49 -7.95 -3.80
N GLN A 47 -16.36 -7.25 -3.88
CA GLN A 47 -16.28 -5.85 -4.31
C GLN A 47 -15.20 -5.65 -5.39
N PHE A 48 -15.25 -6.47 -6.44
CA PHE A 48 -14.22 -6.48 -7.49
C PHE A 48 -13.95 -5.10 -8.12
N ALA A 49 -15.00 -4.32 -8.40
CA ALA A 49 -14.85 -2.99 -9.01
C ALA A 49 -14.10 -1.99 -8.09
N TRP A 50 -14.47 -1.94 -6.81
CA TRP A 50 -13.83 -1.04 -5.84
C TRP A 50 -12.40 -1.47 -5.52
N ASN A 51 -12.18 -2.77 -5.33
CA ASN A 51 -10.87 -3.32 -5.01
C ASN A 51 -9.87 -3.19 -6.18
N THR A 52 -10.38 -3.30 -7.42
CA THR A 52 -9.55 -3.08 -8.62
C THR A 52 -9.21 -1.59 -8.78
N PHE A 53 -10.15 -0.69 -8.53
CA PHE A 53 -9.88 0.75 -8.60
C PHE A 53 -8.84 1.19 -7.57
N ASP A 54 -8.99 0.76 -6.31
CA ASP A 54 -8.06 1.13 -5.25
C ASP A 54 -6.66 0.50 -5.44
N SER A 55 -6.58 -0.71 -6.01
CA SER A 55 -5.27 -1.34 -6.32
C SER A 55 -4.55 -0.63 -7.46
N ILE A 56 -5.26 -0.19 -8.50
CA ILE A 56 -4.70 0.65 -9.57
C ILE A 56 -4.24 1.99 -8.98
N TYR A 57 -5.05 2.61 -8.12
CA TYR A 57 -4.69 3.88 -7.48
C TYR A 57 -3.42 3.74 -6.61
N ALA A 58 -3.28 2.65 -5.86
CA ALA A 58 -2.08 2.36 -5.09
C ALA A 58 -0.84 2.18 -5.99
N LEU A 59 -0.96 1.47 -7.12
CA LEU A 59 0.13 1.29 -8.08
C LEU A 59 0.54 2.61 -8.75
N CYS A 60 -0.42 3.44 -9.15
CA CYS A 60 -0.16 4.77 -9.71
C CYS A 60 0.55 5.67 -8.68
N ALA A 61 0.14 5.62 -7.41
CA ALA A 61 0.77 6.39 -6.35
C ALA A 61 2.20 5.90 -6.03
N LEU A 62 2.45 4.59 -6.13
CA LEU A 62 3.79 4.02 -6.00
C LEU A 62 4.69 4.44 -7.18
N GLY A 63 4.16 4.40 -8.40
CA GLY A 63 4.88 4.85 -9.60
C GLY A 63 5.26 6.33 -9.53
N THR A 64 4.33 7.20 -9.13
CA THR A 64 4.59 8.65 -8.97
C THR A 64 5.61 8.92 -7.86
N ALA A 65 5.55 8.20 -6.74
CA ALA A 65 6.56 8.31 -5.69
C ALA A 65 7.96 7.87 -6.16
N GLY A 66 8.05 6.73 -6.88
CA GLY A 66 9.30 6.23 -7.43
C GLY A 66 9.93 7.18 -8.44
N LEU A 67 9.13 7.72 -9.37
CA LEU A 67 9.59 8.71 -10.34
C LEU A 67 10.03 10.02 -9.66
N GLY A 68 9.32 10.47 -8.63
CA GLY A 68 9.69 11.67 -7.86
C GLY A 68 11.04 11.52 -7.16
N LEU A 69 11.29 10.37 -6.53
CA LEU A 69 12.58 10.07 -5.92
C LEU A 69 13.70 10.02 -6.96
N TYR A 70 13.46 9.35 -8.10
CA TYR A 70 14.43 9.27 -9.18
C TYR A 70 14.79 10.65 -9.74
N ALA A 71 13.79 11.48 -10.04
CA ALA A 71 13.99 12.84 -10.56
C ALA A 71 14.75 13.72 -9.56
N SER A 72 14.43 13.61 -8.27
CA SER A 72 15.11 14.38 -7.22
C SER A 72 16.59 14.00 -7.09
N ILE A 73 16.90 12.69 -7.07
CA ILE A 73 18.28 12.20 -6.93
C ILE A 73 19.11 12.58 -8.15
N THR A 74 18.60 12.34 -9.36
CA THR A 74 19.30 12.66 -10.60
C THR A 74 19.52 14.16 -10.75
N GLY A 75 18.53 14.99 -10.40
CA GLY A 75 18.65 16.45 -10.40
C GLY A 75 19.68 16.97 -9.41
N MET A 76 19.76 16.39 -8.21
CA MET A 76 20.82 16.73 -7.26
C MET A 76 22.20 16.31 -7.78
N ALA A 77 22.33 15.09 -8.30
CA ALA A 77 23.59 14.59 -8.83
C ALA A 77 24.14 15.45 -9.99
N THR A 78 23.28 15.90 -10.90
CA THR A 78 23.68 16.81 -12.00
C THR A 78 24.01 18.21 -11.51
N SER A 79 23.28 18.73 -10.53
CA SER A 79 23.54 20.06 -9.95
C SER A 79 24.89 20.10 -9.21
N PHE A 80 25.24 19.04 -8.48
CA PHE A 80 26.54 18.94 -7.80
C PHE A 80 27.72 18.70 -8.75
N SER A 81 27.49 18.12 -9.93
CA SER A 81 28.56 17.89 -10.91
C SER A 81 28.89 19.13 -11.75
N THR A 82 27.89 19.97 -12.04
CA THR A 82 28.04 21.16 -12.89
C THR A 82 28.37 22.44 -12.13
N THR A 83 28.02 22.51 -10.85
CA THR A 83 28.20 23.72 -10.02
C THR A 83 28.96 23.39 -8.73
N LYS A 84 29.86 24.29 -8.29
CA LYS A 84 30.55 24.21 -6.98
C LYS A 84 29.62 24.52 -5.81
N LEU A 85 28.45 23.89 -5.77
CA LEU A 85 27.49 24.03 -4.68
C LEU A 85 27.94 23.14 -3.51
N THR A 86 28.23 23.76 -2.36
CA THR A 86 28.38 23.05 -1.10
C THR A 86 27.00 22.89 -0.44
N PRO A 87 26.71 21.77 0.26
CA PRO A 87 25.43 21.56 0.93
C PRO A 87 25.08 22.63 1.98
N PHE A 88 26.07 23.41 2.43
CA PHE A 88 25.88 24.63 3.21
C PHE A 88 26.00 25.83 2.28
N THR A 89 24.87 26.48 1.99
CA THR A 89 24.77 27.63 1.08
C THR A 89 24.86 28.98 1.79
N CYS A 90 24.78 29.00 3.11
CA CYS A 90 24.94 30.22 3.90
C CYS A 90 26.41 30.35 4.33
N ALA A 91 27.09 31.41 3.86
CA ALA A 91 28.32 31.84 4.50
C ALA A 91 27.97 32.38 5.90
N PRO A 92 28.66 31.95 6.97
CA PRO A 92 28.49 32.59 8.27
C PRO A 92 28.86 34.08 8.13
N PRO A 93 28.03 35.01 8.61
CA PRO A 93 28.41 36.42 8.65
C PRO A 93 29.63 36.57 9.56
N ALA A 94 30.62 37.35 9.11
CA ALA A 94 31.86 37.64 9.81
C ALA A 94 31.65 38.35 11.15
#